data_AF-A0A2G9U4T8-F1
#
_entry.id   AF-A0A2G9U4T8-F1
#
_cell.length_a   1.000
_cell.length_b   1.000
_cell.length_c   1.000
_cell.angle_alpha   90.00
_cell.angle_beta   90.00
_cell.angle_gamma   90.00
#
_symmetry.space_group_name_H-M   'P 1'
#
loop_
_entity.id
_entity.type
_entity.pdbx_description
1 polymer ?
#
loop_
_entity_poly.entity_id
_entity_poly.type
_entity_poly.pdbx_seq_one_letter_code
_entity_poly.pdbx_strand_id
1 'polypeptide(L)'
;MGVAQRAALTAAQQEEASRYDDPYQLPDYTGTCQFCGQSAPDFKLEARLETHYRTSCMCMTRCRFCSKVVLVPQLDDHIITRCPFVSERMVPCDACGMAVDATDNANGVKHPMCRGRFPPNGAKWCPLCSVAVDDSKQVDGCQEFPENL
;
A
#
# COMPACT_ATOMS: atom_id res chain seq x y z
N MET A 1 -19.15 0.56 -74.92
CA MET A 1 -19.88 -0.15 -73.83
C MET A 1 -18.83 -0.58 -72.82
N GLY A 2 -18.81 -0.21 -71.54
CA GLY A 2 -19.66 0.63 -70.71
C GLY A 2 -18.90 0.91 -69.40
N VAL A 3 -19.15 2.07 -68.82
CA VAL A 3 -18.68 2.55 -67.51
C VAL A 3 -19.42 1.86 -66.35
N ALA A 4 -18.82 1.89 -65.16
CA ALA A 4 -19.39 1.92 -63.78
C ALA A 4 -18.70 0.89 -62.85
N GLN A 5 -17.95 1.22 -61.79
CA GLN A 5 -18.17 2.05 -60.57
C GLN A 5 -18.54 1.22 -59.32
N ARG A 6 -17.85 1.58 -58.21
CA ARG A 6 -18.19 1.50 -56.76
C ARG A 6 -17.79 0.20 -56.04
N ALA A 7 -16.93 0.21 -55.01
CA ALA A 7 -16.83 0.95 -53.73
C ALA A 7 -17.36 0.12 -52.54
N ALA A 8 -16.44 -0.35 -51.68
CA ALA A 8 -16.63 -0.70 -50.27
C ALA A 8 -15.22 -1.08 -49.72
N LEU A 9 -14.45 -0.20 -49.08
CA LEU A 9 -14.53 0.13 -47.65
C LEU A 9 -14.72 -1.13 -46.79
N THR A 10 -13.77 -1.46 -45.91
CA THR A 10 -13.95 -1.14 -44.48
C THR A 10 -12.78 -1.62 -43.60
N ALA A 11 -12.36 -0.67 -42.75
CA ALA A 11 -11.86 -0.83 -41.39
C ALA A 11 -10.46 -1.38 -41.14
N ALA A 12 -10.05 -2.50 -41.73
CA ALA A 12 -8.91 -3.24 -41.16
C ALA A 12 -7.51 -2.64 -41.45
N GLN A 13 -7.38 -1.69 -42.37
CA GLN A 13 -6.08 -1.18 -42.82
C GLN A 13 -5.75 0.25 -42.34
N GLN A 14 -6.60 0.86 -41.49
CA GLN A 14 -6.41 2.24 -41.01
C GLN A 14 -6.09 2.37 -39.53
N GLU A 15 -6.07 1.28 -38.75
CA GLU A 15 -5.73 1.36 -37.32
C GLU A 15 -4.21 1.23 -37.05
N GLU A 16 -3.42 0.76 -38.02
CA GLU A 16 -1.96 0.59 -37.85
C GLU A 16 -1.11 1.74 -38.41
N ALA A 17 -1.73 2.75 -39.04
CA ALA A 17 -1.04 3.88 -39.67
C ALA A 17 -1.26 5.22 -38.95
N SER A 18 -1.44 5.19 -37.62
CA SER A 18 -1.32 6.39 -36.78
C SER A 18 -0.63 6.06 -35.46
N ARG A 19 0.56 5.45 -35.53
CA ARG A 19 1.64 5.80 -34.61
C ARG A 19 2.06 7.24 -34.93
N TYR A 20 1.20 8.18 -34.54
CA TYR A 20 1.53 9.58 -34.46
C TYR A 20 2.51 9.69 -33.30
N ASP A 21 3.80 9.65 -33.61
CA ASP A 21 4.86 10.06 -32.69
C ASP A 21 4.69 11.57 -32.52
N ASP A 22 3.82 11.97 -31.59
CA ASP A 22 3.61 13.37 -31.26
C ASP A 22 4.88 13.88 -30.57
N PRO A 23 5.68 14.77 -31.19
CA PRO A 23 6.86 15.35 -30.55
C PRO A 23 6.48 16.26 -29.36
N TYR A 24 5.19 16.55 -29.17
CA TYR A 24 4.62 17.24 -28.01
C TYR A 24 3.91 16.30 -27.02
N GLN A 25 4.05 14.98 -27.17
CA GLN A 25 3.68 14.05 -26.11
C GLN A 25 4.60 14.36 -24.92
N LEU A 26 4.11 15.19 -24.00
CA LEU A 26 4.79 15.49 -22.75
C LEU A 26 5.14 14.14 -22.13
N PRO A 27 6.44 13.82 -21.92
CA PRO A 27 6.81 12.54 -21.34
C PRO A 27 6.01 12.39 -20.07
N ASP A 28 5.28 11.28 -19.94
CA ASP A 28 4.31 11.04 -18.87
C ASP A 28 5.01 11.35 -17.53
N TYR A 29 4.79 12.57 -17.04
CA TYR A 29 5.61 13.14 -15.96
C TYR A 29 5.01 12.71 -14.61
N THR A 30 4.47 11.49 -14.58
CA THR A 30 3.84 10.88 -13.44
C THR A 30 4.91 10.19 -12.61
N GLY A 31 5.03 10.59 -11.35
CA GLY A 31 5.77 9.84 -10.36
C GLY A 31 4.88 8.73 -9.80
N THR A 32 5.46 7.63 -9.37
CA THR A 32 4.71 6.52 -8.76
C THR A 32 5.22 6.28 -7.35
N CYS A 33 4.30 6.12 -6.40
CA CYS A 33 4.63 5.74 -5.04
C CYS A 33 5.05 4.27 -5.00
N GLN A 34 6.29 4.00 -4.63
CA GLN A 34 6.84 2.64 -4.53
C GLN A 34 6.16 1.74 -3.48
N PHE A 35 5.35 2.30 -2.58
CA PHE A 35 4.69 1.55 -1.51
C PHE A 35 3.24 1.21 -1.82
N CYS A 36 2.45 2.18 -2.30
CA CYS A 36 1.03 1.99 -2.62
C CYS A 36 0.73 1.86 -4.11
N GLY A 37 1.71 2.06 -5.00
CA GLY A 37 1.52 1.96 -6.44
C GLY A 37 0.76 3.11 -7.10
N GLN A 38 0.28 4.10 -6.33
CA GLN A 38 -0.42 5.26 -6.91
C GLN A 38 0.55 6.09 -7.77
N SER A 39 0.10 6.44 -8.97
CA SER A 39 0.79 7.33 -9.90
C SER A 39 0.13 8.70 -9.91
N ALA A 40 0.91 9.77 -9.74
CA ALA A 40 0.43 11.14 -9.85
C ALA A 40 1.52 12.04 -10.47
N PRO A 41 1.15 13.08 -11.24
CA PRO A 41 2.11 14.02 -11.81
C PRO A 41 2.95 14.71 -10.73
N ASP A 42 2.36 14.94 -9.56
CA ASP A 42 3.02 15.59 -8.43
C ASP A 42 4.10 14.72 -7.75
N PHE A 43 4.06 13.39 -7.90
CA PHE A 43 4.97 12.49 -7.17
C PHE A 43 6.43 12.54 -7.66
N LYS A 44 6.71 13.23 -8.78
CA LYS A 44 8.08 13.54 -9.20
C LYS A 44 8.75 14.55 -8.25
N LEU A 45 7.98 15.40 -7.59
CA LEU A 45 8.52 16.32 -6.59
C LEU A 45 8.65 15.58 -5.27
N GLU A 46 9.89 15.44 -4.78
CA GLU A 46 10.19 14.77 -3.50
C GLU A 46 9.36 15.34 -2.35
N ALA A 47 9.18 16.66 -2.28
CA ALA A 47 8.35 17.32 -1.25
C ALA A 47 6.87 16.88 -1.30
N ARG A 48 6.31 16.65 -2.50
CA ARG A 48 4.92 16.18 -2.67
C ARG A 48 4.82 14.69 -2.37
N LEU A 49 5.83 13.90 -2.74
CA LEU A 49 5.92 12.48 -2.40
C LEU A 49 6.05 12.26 -0.89
N GLU A 50 6.88 13.05 -0.20
CA GLU A 50 6.98 13.05 1.26
C GLU A 50 5.65 13.45 1.92
N THR A 51 4.95 14.43 1.35
CA THR A 51 3.61 14.81 1.81
C THR A 51 2.65 13.64 1.67
N HIS A 52 2.66 12.95 0.53
CA HIS A 52 1.85 11.75 0.32
C HIS A 52 2.14 10.67 1.36
N TYR A 53 3.42 10.36 1.66
CA TYR A 53 3.77 9.41 2.74
C TYR A 53 3.21 9.81 4.10
N ARG A 54 3.10 11.11 4.35
CA ARG A 54 2.66 11.69 5.62
C ARG A 54 1.14 11.84 5.76
N THR A 55 0.39 11.94 4.66
CA THR A 55 -1.03 12.32 4.68
C THR A 55 -1.96 11.35 3.97
N SER A 56 -1.50 10.70 2.89
CA SER A 56 -2.41 10.07 1.91
C SER A 56 -2.03 8.63 1.55
N CYS A 57 -0.82 8.18 1.88
CA CYS A 57 -0.37 6.83 1.59
C CYS A 57 -1.01 5.83 2.56
N MET A 58 -1.81 4.89 2.05
CA MET A 58 -2.45 3.84 2.84
C MET A 58 -1.46 2.84 3.45
N CYS A 59 -0.28 2.69 2.84
CA CYS A 59 0.77 1.77 3.30
C CYS A 59 1.64 2.36 4.42
N MET A 60 1.51 3.66 4.68
CA MET A 60 2.26 4.38 5.71
C MET A 60 1.33 4.83 6.83
N THR A 61 1.83 4.82 8.05
CA THR A 61 1.12 5.31 9.22
C THR A 61 2.06 6.05 10.15
N ARG A 62 1.51 6.95 10.96
CA ARG A 62 2.29 7.70 11.94
C ARG A 62 2.25 6.96 13.28
N CYS A 63 3.43 6.66 13.80
CA CYS A 63 3.54 6.11 15.15
C CYS A 63 2.97 7.12 16.17
N ARG A 64 2.06 6.66 17.03
CA ARG A 64 1.39 7.53 18.02
C ARG A 64 2.32 8.06 19.11
N PHE A 65 3.46 7.40 19.32
CA PHE A 65 4.42 7.75 20.37
C PHE A 65 5.50 8.71 19.86
N CYS A 66 6.13 8.38 18.71
CA CYS A 66 7.27 9.14 18.20
C CYS A 66 6.93 10.06 17.00
N SER A 67 5.69 10.04 16.52
CA SER A 67 5.21 10.80 15.34
C SER A 67 5.97 10.53 14.03
N LYS A 68 6.86 9.53 13.99
CA LYS A 68 7.54 9.11 12.77
C LYS A 68 6.58 8.37 11.84
N VAL A 69 6.71 8.63 10.55
CA VAL A 69 6.03 7.87 9.50
C VAL A 69 6.77 6.55 9.32
N VAL A 70 6.04 5.44 9.44
CA VAL A 70 6.54 4.09 9.28
C VAL A 70 5.60 3.28 8.41
N LEU A 71 6.10 2.21 7.80
CA LEU A 71 5.27 1.27 7.08
C LEU A 71 4.29 0.59 8.04
N VAL A 72 3.03 0.50 7.64
CA VAL A 72 1.99 -0.26 8.38
C VAL A 72 2.46 -1.65 8.79
N PRO A 73 3.01 -2.51 7.89
CA PRO A 73 3.48 -3.83 8.28
C PRO A 73 4.70 -3.85 9.22
N GLN A 74 5.41 -2.73 9.38
CA GLN A 74 6.56 -2.60 10.26
C GLN A 74 6.25 -1.78 11.52
N LEU A 75 4.99 -1.41 11.75
CA LEU A 75 4.62 -0.59 12.90
C LEU A 75 4.83 -1.35 14.22
N ASP A 76 4.47 -2.64 14.29
CA ASP A 76 4.70 -3.47 15.49
C ASP A 76 6.19 -3.58 15.81
N ASP A 77 7.01 -3.93 14.81
CA ASP A 77 8.47 -3.97 14.96
C ASP A 77 9.03 -2.62 15.38
N HIS A 78 8.54 -1.52 14.78
CA HIS A 78 8.94 -0.18 15.18
C HIS A 78 8.63 0.08 16.65
N ILE A 79 7.44 -0.24 17.14
CA ILE A 79 7.04 -0.01 18.53
C ILE A 79 7.90 -0.82 19.50
N ILE A 80 8.19 -2.07 19.17
CA ILE A 80 8.94 -3.00 20.04
C ILE A 80 10.44 -2.67 20.04
N THR A 81 11.08 -2.45 18.89
CA THR A 81 12.56 -2.40 18.81
C THR A 81 13.12 -1.03 18.45
N ARG A 82 12.36 -0.16 17.76
CA ARG A 82 12.89 1.07 17.14
C ARG A 82 12.34 2.36 17.73
N CYS A 83 11.27 2.28 18.53
CA CYS A 83 10.59 3.45 19.06
C CYS A 83 11.33 3.97 20.30
N PRO A 84 11.88 5.19 20.28
CA PRO A 84 12.70 5.69 21.39
C PRO A 84 11.91 5.92 22.69
N PHE A 85 10.57 5.97 22.62
CA PHE A 85 9.72 6.27 23.77
C PHE A 85 9.17 5.03 24.47
N VAL A 86 9.00 3.92 23.76
CA VAL A 86 8.24 2.75 24.26
C VAL A 86 8.93 1.41 24.03
N SER A 87 10.07 1.36 23.31
CA SER A 87 10.78 0.10 23.05
C SER A 87 11.21 -0.66 24.31
N GLU A 88 11.48 0.04 25.41
CA GLU A 88 11.85 -0.60 26.69
C GLU A 88 10.64 -1.21 27.42
N ARG A 89 9.42 -0.76 27.14
CA ARG A 89 8.18 -1.21 27.80
C ARG A 89 7.35 -2.13 26.90
N MET A 90 7.56 -2.13 25.59
CA MET A 90 6.75 -2.87 24.63
C MET A 90 7.40 -4.21 24.28
N VAL A 91 6.62 -5.28 24.31
CA VAL A 91 7.02 -6.65 23.97
C VAL A 91 6.05 -7.26 22.97
N PRO A 92 6.47 -8.26 22.17
CA PRO A 92 5.53 -8.99 21.34
C PRO A 92 4.58 -9.81 22.19
N CYS A 93 3.29 -9.77 21.89
CA CYS A 93 2.27 -10.55 22.60
C CYS A 93 2.44 -12.06 22.32
N ASP A 94 2.41 -12.88 23.36
CA ASP A 94 2.63 -14.34 23.24
C ASP A 94 1.57 -15.07 22.41
N ALA A 95 0.41 -14.45 22.15
CA ALA A 95 -0.69 -15.07 21.42
C ALA A 95 -0.80 -14.63 19.96
N CYS A 96 -0.37 -13.42 19.62
CA CYS A 96 -0.53 -12.86 18.27
C CYS A 96 0.72 -12.17 17.72
N GLY A 97 1.79 -11.99 18.51
CA GLY A 97 3.02 -11.33 18.09
C GLY A 97 2.93 -9.81 17.87
N MET A 98 1.78 -9.18 18.14
CA MET A 98 1.62 -7.72 18.05
C MET A 98 2.21 -7.02 19.27
N ALA A 99 2.58 -5.75 19.14
CA ALA A 99 3.18 -4.96 20.21
C ALA A 99 2.20 -4.75 21.37
N VAL A 100 2.52 -5.27 22.55
CA VAL A 100 1.76 -5.09 23.80
C VAL A 100 2.69 -4.61 24.90
N ASP A 101 2.14 -3.98 25.92
CA ASP A 101 2.93 -3.56 27.05
C ASP A 101 3.46 -4.76 27.85
N ALA A 102 4.71 -4.69 28.32
CA ALA A 102 5.36 -5.74 29.08
C ALA A 102 4.61 -6.05 30.38
N THR A 103 4.07 -5.02 31.05
CA THR A 103 3.29 -5.24 32.27
C THR A 103 1.97 -5.92 31.98
N ASP A 104 1.33 -5.55 30.87
CA ASP A 104 0.04 -6.12 30.47
C ASP A 104 0.22 -7.57 30.03
N ASN A 105 1.24 -7.86 29.23
CA ASN A 105 1.57 -9.22 28.82
C ASN A 105 1.91 -10.11 30.03
N ALA A 106 2.70 -9.59 30.98
CA ALA A 106 3.03 -10.30 32.22
C ALA A 106 1.79 -10.57 33.11
N ASN A 107 0.81 -9.67 33.09
CA ASN A 107 -0.47 -9.84 33.78
C ASN A 107 -1.45 -10.75 33.02
N GLY A 108 -1.04 -11.32 31.87
CA GLY A 108 -1.90 -12.15 31.02
C GLY A 108 -2.92 -11.37 30.20
N VAL A 109 -2.80 -10.03 30.17
CA VAL A 109 -3.62 -9.16 29.32
C VAL A 109 -3.06 -9.20 27.91
N LYS A 110 -3.86 -9.73 26.99
CA LYS A 110 -3.50 -9.80 25.57
C LYS A 110 -3.71 -8.44 24.90
N HIS A 111 -3.04 -8.23 23.77
CA HIS A 111 -3.25 -7.05 22.94
C HIS A 111 -4.76 -6.85 22.65
N PRO A 112 -5.32 -5.62 22.68
CA PRO A 112 -6.75 -5.38 22.49
C PRO A 112 -7.31 -5.91 21.17
N MET A 113 -6.49 -5.98 20.12
CA MET A 113 -6.86 -6.58 18.83
C MET A 113 -6.38 -8.02 18.66
N CYS A 114 -5.96 -8.68 19.74
CA CYS A 114 -5.47 -10.06 19.70
C CYS A 114 -6.61 -11.01 19.32
N ARG A 115 -6.41 -11.76 18.24
CA ARG A 115 -7.34 -12.82 17.80
C ARG A 115 -7.07 -14.17 18.46
N GLY A 116 -6.23 -14.20 19.50
CA GLY A 116 -5.86 -15.40 20.25
C GLY A 116 -5.08 -16.45 19.46
N ARG A 117 -4.61 -16.12 18.25
CA ARG A 117 -3.87 -17.03 17.37
C ARG A 117 -2.77 -16.30 16.63
N PHE A 118 -1.68 -17.01 16.36
CA PHE A 118 -0.66 -16.55 15.43
C PHE A 118 -1.23 -16.50 14.00
N PRO A 119 -0.71 -15.60 13.16
CA PRO A 119 -1.11 -15.52 11.77
C PRO A 119 -0.74 -16.83 11.04
N PRO A 120 -1.66 -17.40 10.24
CA PRO A 120 -1.40 -18.65 9.54
C PRO A 120 -0.38 -18.45 8.41
N ASN A 121 0.37 -19.52 8.07
CA ASN A 121 1.19 -19.62 6.87
C ASN A 121 2.30 -18.55 6.74
N GLY A 122 2.87 -18.10 7.86
CA GLY A 122 3.95 -17.09 7.85
C GLY A 122 3.49 -15.67 7.52
N ALA A 123 2.18 -15.43 7.44
CA ALA A 123 1.62 -14.08 7.35
C ALA A 123 1.93 -13.26 8.62
N LYS A 124 1.71 -11.95 8.56
CA LYS A 124 1.75 -11.04 9.72
C LYS A 124 0.38 -10.42 9.96
N TRP A 125 0.04 -10.15 11.22
CA TRP A 125 -1.18 -9.38 11.49
C TRP A 125 -0.97 -7.92 11.10
N CYS A 126 -1.96 -7.32 10.44
CA CYS A 126 -1.96 -5.88 10.22
C CYS A 126 -2.26 -5.16 11.55
N PRO A 127 -1.39 -4.26 12.02
CA PRO A 127 -1.56 -3.56 13.30
C PRO A 127 -2.71 -2.55 13.30
N LEU A 128 -3.33 -2.28 12.15
CA LEU A 128 -4.46 -1.36 12.03
C LEU A 128 -5.82 -2.07 12.04
N CYS A 129 -5.92 -3.24 11.40
CA CYS A 129 -7.20 -3.93 11.20
C CYS A 129 -7.22 -5.39 11.68
N SER A 130 -6.12 -5.92 12.23
CA SER A 130 -6.00 -7.32 12.69
C SER A 130 -6.29 -8.37 11.60
N VAL A 131 -6.14 -8.02 10.32
CA VAL A 131 -6.24 -8.93 9.18
C VAL A 131 -4.87 -9.54 8.89
N ALA A 132 -4.80 -10.82 8.54
CA ALA A 132 -3.54 -11.48 8.21
C ALA A 132 -3.11 -11.02 6.81
N VAL A 133 -1.87 -10.57 6.69
CA VAL A 133 -1.26 -10.11 5.45
C VAL A 133 -0.06 -11.01 5.15
N ASP A 134 -0.11 -11.71 4.02
CA ASP A 134 1.01 -12.51 3.53
C ASP A 134 1.91 -11.70 2.59
N ASP A 135 3.23 -11.90 2.68
CA ASP A 135 4.22 -11.29 1.77
C ASP A 135 4.20 -11.93 0.36
N SER A 136 3.39 -12.98 0.16
CA SER A 136 3.29 -13.75 -1.10
C SER A 136 2.35 -13.13 -2.14
N LYS A 137 1.62 -12.07 -1.77
CA LYS A 137 0.80 -11.29 -2.70
C LYS A 137 1.39 -9.89 -2.84
N GLN A 138 2.09 -9.69 -3.94
CA GLN A 138 2.50 -8.39 -4.43
C GLN A 138 1.26 -7.47 -4.47
N VAL A 139 1.22 -6.50 -3.55
CA VAL A 139 0.48 -5.22 -3.56
C VAL A 139 -0.69 -5.03 -4.54
N ASP A 140 -1.73 -5.86 -4.46
CA ASP A 140 -3.08 -5.51 -4.95
C ASP A 140 -4.09 -5.33 -3.80
N GLY A 141 -3.70 -5.61 -2.56
CA GLY A 141 -4.63 -5.82 -1.45
C GLY A 141 -4.99 -4.62 -0.57
N CYS A 142 -4.50 -3.40 -0.83
CA CYS A 142 -4.87 -2.23 -0.03
C CYS A 142 -6.07 -1.45 -0.59
N GLN A 143 -6.64 -1.85 -1.74
CA GLN A 143 -7.61 -1.01 -2.44
C GLN A 143 -9.09 -1.30 -2.15
N GLU A 144 -9.48 -2.40 -1.50
CA GLU A 144 -10.92 -2.67 -1.33
C GLU A 144 -11.26 -3.04 0.11
N PHE A 145 -11.56 -2.01 0.91
CA PHE A 145 -12.57 -2.15 1.95
C PHE A 145 -13.90 -2.36 1.22
N PRO A 146 -14.59 -3.51 1.34
CA PRO A 146 -15.98 -3.58 0.90
C PRO A 146 -16.80 -2.72 1.86
N GLU A 147 -17.14 -1.51 1.44
CA GLU A 147 -18.32 -0.81 1.93
C GLU A 147 -19.53 -1.63 1.49
N ASN A 148 -20.02 -2.50 2.38
CA ASN A 148 -21.29 -3.25 2.40
C ASN A 148 -21.10 -4.75 2.65
N LEU A 149 -21.33 -5.17 3.90
CA LEU A 149 -22.37 -6.14 4.24
C LEU A 149 -22.81 -5.98 5.70
#